data_AF-A0A1Y1QP07-F1
#
_entry.id   AF-A0A1Y1QP07-F1
#
_cell.length_a   1.000
_cell.length_b   1.000
_cell.length_c   1.000
_cell.angle_alpha   90.00
_cell.angle_beta   90.00
_cell.angle_gamma   90.00
#
_symmetry.space_group_name_H-M   'P 1'
#
loop_
_entity.id
_entity.type
_entity.pdbx_description
1 polymer ?
#
loop_
_entity_poly.entity_id
_entity_poly.type
_entity_poly.pdbx_seq_one_letter_code
_entity_poly.pdbx_strand_id
1 'polypeptide(L)'
;MDEDQYRTVYREVNANRCVFEKALNNRRCDCSRHERFLLATREAVGCVSETSLANCTVFLETLREKSRFALRETLIDGPLPHNKELKVQAGGTLALQQHLFPEQTVEKTVRDIYELVNIALSKYGNIADFPYGELVRGVVHYESRPKRGK
;
A
#
# COMPACT_ATOMS: atom_id res chain seq x y z
N MET A 1 12.42 -22.77 -10.64
CA MET A 1 13.00 -21.42 -10.77
C MET A 1 13.49 -21.04 -9.39
N ASP A 2 14.77 -20.68 -9.29
CA ASP A 2 15.37 -20.18 -8.06
C ASP A 2 14.63 -18.91 -7.60
N GLU A 3 14.42 -18.72 -6.29
CA GLU A 3 13.64 -17.58 -5.78
C GLU A 3 14.33 -16.25 -6.10
N ASP A 4 15.67 -16.26 -6.11
CA ASP A 4 16.48 -15.10 -6.45
C ASP A 4 16.42 -14.78 -7.96
N GLN A 5 16.44 -15.80 -8.82
CA GLN A 5 16.23 -15.61 -10.27
C GLN A 5 14.85 -15.03 -10.57
N TYR A 6 13.80 -15.50 -9.87
CA TYR A 6 12.47 -14.91 -10.00
C TYR A 6 12.48 -13.42 -9.61
N ARG A 7 13.10 -13.07 -8.49
CA ARG A 7 13.15 -11.68 -8.00
C ARG A 7 13.88 -10.75 -8.97
N THR A 8 14.97 -11.21 -9.58
CA THR A 8 15.72 -10.44 -10.58
C THR A 8 14.89 -10.21 -11.85
N VAL A 9 14.36 -11.28 -12.45
CA VAL A 9 13.52 -11.18 -13.66
C VAL A 9 12.26 -10.35 -13.38
N TYR A 10 11.67 -10.50 -12.19
CA TYR A 10 10.52 -9.69 -11.80
C TYR A 10 10.84 -8.20 -11.75
N ARG A 11 12.02 -7.80 -11.26
CA ARG A 11 12.45 -6.38 -11.25
C ARG A 11 12.77 -5.87 -12.66
N GLU A 12 13.37 -6.70 -13.50
CA GLU A 12 13.70 -6.34 -14.88
C GLU A 12 12.46 -6.16 -15.76
N VAL A 13 11.48 -7.06 -15.61
CA VAL A 13 10.24 -7.05 -16.40
C VAL A 13 9.21 -6.05 -15.87
N ASN A 14 9.21 -5.76 -14.56
CA ASN A 14 8.28 -4.83 -13.93
C ASN A 14 8.97 -3.52 -13.50
N ALA A 15 9.40 -2.73 -14.49
CA ALA A 15 10.07 -1.45 -14.24
C ALA A 15 9.23 -0.51 -13.35
N ASN A 16 7.91 -0.52 -13.53
CA ASN A 16 6.96 0.29 -12.77
C ASN A 16 6.18 -0.52 -11.72
N ARG A 17 6.87 -1.40 -10.99
CA ARG A 17 6.23 -2.23 -9.95
C ARG A 17 5.41 -1.40 -8.97
N CYS A 18 4.14 -1.75 -8.80
CA CYS A 18 3.27 -1.06 -7.86
C CYS A 18 3.72 -1.27 -6.40
N VAL A 19 3.95 -0.18 -5.68
CA VAL A 19 4.36 -0.24 -4.26
C VAL A 19 3.26 -0.79 -3.34
N PHE A 20 1.99 -0.65 -3.74
CA PHE A 20 0.80 -1.19 -3.05
C PHE A 20 0.42 -2.62 -3.48
N GLU A 21 1.30 -3.34 -4.19
CA GLU A 21 1.06 -4.69 -4.71
C GLU A 21 0.50 -5.65 -3.65
N LYS A 22 0.95 -5.59 -2.39
CA LYS A 22 0.48 -6.54 -1.36
C LYS A 22 -0.98 -6.29 -1.01
N ALA A 23 -1.41 -5.03 -0.90
CA ALA A 23 -2.80 -4.69 -0.64
C ALA A 23 -3.71 -5.00 -1.85
N LEU A 24 -3.22 -4.76 -3.07
CA LEU A 24 -3.91 -5.12 -4.32
C LEU A 24 -4.10 -6.64 -4.45
N ASN A 25 -3.05 -7.43 -4.19
CA ASN A 25 -3.10 -8.90 -4.25
C ASN A 25 -3.97 -9.49 -3.12
N ASN A 26 -4.04 -8.83 -1.96
CA ASN A 26 -4.94 -9.21 -0.88
C ASN A 26 -6.40 -8.74 -1.08
N ARG A 27 -6.71 -8.06 -2.20
CA ARG A 27 -8.04 -7.49 -2.51
C ARG A 27 -8.55 -6.55 -1.41
N ARG A 28 -7.64 -5.75 -0.87
CA ARG A 28 -7.92 -4.74 0.17
C ARG A 28 -7.96 -3.34 -0.38
N CYS A 29 -7.26 -3.14 -1.49
CA CYS A 29 -7.31 -1.94 -2.27
C CYS A 29 -7.50 -2.31 -3.73
N ASP A 30 -7.93 -1.34 -4.51
CA ASP A 30 -7.91 -1.33 -5.97
C ASP A 30 -7.35 0.03 -6.45
N CYS A 31 -7.02 0.16 -7.74
CA CYS A 31 -6.39 1.35 -8.31
C CYS A 31 -6.56 1.39 -9.83
N SER A 32 -7.12 2.48 -10.37
CA SER A 32 -7.28 2.68 -11.82
C SER A 32 -5.96 2.75 -12.60
N ARG A 33 -4.82 2.93 -11.91
CA ARG A 33 -3.49 3.01 -12.52
C ARG A 33 -2.69 1.71 -12.41
N HIS A 34 -3.26 0.63 -11.87
CA HIS A 34 -2.56 -0.64 -11.80
C HIS A 34 -2.68 -1.41 -13.12
N GLU A 35 -1.69 -2.26 -13.41
CA GLU A 35 -1.78 -3.31 -14.42
C GLU A 35 -1.39 -4.65 -13.80
N ARG A 36 -2.11 -5.72 -14.17
CA ARG A 36 -1.85 -7.07 -13.70
C ARG A 36 -1.35 -7.91 -14.86
N PHE A 37 -0.30 -8.68 -14.62
CA PHE A 37 0.22 -9.64 -15.60
C PHE A 37 0.79 -10.87 -14.91
N LEU A 38 0.98 -11.94 -15.68
CA LEU A 38 1.53 -13.19 -15.17
C LEU A 38 3.02 -13.27 -15.49
N LEU A 39 3.84 -13.47 -14.46
CA LEU A 39 5.24 -13.81 -14.61
C LEU A 39 5.47 -15.22 -14.05
N ALA A 40 5.69 -16.18 -14.94
CA ALA A 40 6.01 -17.57 -14.59
C ALA A 40 5.08 -18.16 -13.50
N THR A 41 3.76 -17.98 -13.66
CA THR A 41 2.65 -18.41 -12.77
C THR A 41 2.31 -17.53 -11.57
N ARG A 42 3.08 -16.48 -11.30
CA ARG A 42 2.79 -15.51 -10.23
C ARG A 42 2.17 -14.25 -10.82
N GLU A 43 1.18 -13.72 -10.13
CA GLU A 43 0.58 -12.44 -10.49
C GLU A 43 1.50 -11.29 -10.05
N ALA A 44 1.90 -10.49 -11.02
CA ALA A 44 2.66 -9.26 -10.84
C ALA A 44 1.71 -8.07 -10.95
N VAL A 45 2.02 -6.99 -10.22
CA VAL A 45 1.28 -5.74 -10.31
C VAL A 45 2.23 -4.59 -10.65
N GLY A 46 2.01 -3.98 -11.80
CA GLY A 46 2.68 -2.76 -12.26
C GLY A 46 1.80 -1.52 -12.09
N CYS A 47 2.36 -0.35 -12.38
CA CYS A 47 1.66 0.92 -12.49
C CYS A 47 1.89 1.52 -13.87
N VAL A 48 0.81 1.95 -14.53
CA VAL A 48 0.86 2.51 -15.90
C VAL A 48 1.32 3.99 -15.94
N SER A 49 1.63 4.59 -14.79
CA SER A 49 1.98 6.00 -14.66
C SER A 49 3.13 6.19 -13.67
N GLU A 50 4.28 6.62 -14.17
CA GLU A 50 5.48 6.89 -13.37
C GLU A 50 5.23 7.98 -12.31
N THR A 51 4.49 9.04 -12.67
CA THR A 51 4.14 10.10 -11.73
C THR A 51 3.24 9.58 -10.60
N SER A 52 2.27 8.72 -10.93
CA SER A 52 1.41 8.10 -9.92
C SER A 52 2.19 7.17 -9.01
N LEU A 53 3.11 6.40 -9.59
CA LEU A 53 4.01 5.51 -8.85
C LEU A 53 4.93 6.30 -7.91
N ALA A 54 5.51 7.41 -8.36
CA ALA A 54 6.35 8.27 -7.54
C ALA A 54 5.59 8.82 -6.33
N ASN A 55 4.39 9.36 -6.53
CA ASN A 55 3.54 9.84 -5.43
C ASN A 55 3.16 8.71 -4.45
N CYS A 56 2.76 7.54 -4.97
CA CYS A 56 2.44 6.38 -4.15
C CYS A 56 3.66 5.89 -3.35
N THR A 57 4.86 5.98 -3.94
CA THR A 57 6.12 5.58 -3.29
C THR A 57 6.42 6.51 -2.12
N VAL A 58 6.40 7.84 -2.34
CA VAL A 58 6.61 8.82 -1.26
C VAL A 58 5.60 8.58 -0.14
N PHE A 59 4.32 8.44 -0.48
CA PHE A 59 3.28 8.20 0.51
C PHE A 59 3.51 6.92 1.34
N LEU A 60 3.85 5.80 0.67
CA LEU A 60 4.09 4.54 1.35
C LEU A 60 5.35 4.56 2.22
N GLU A 61 6.45 5.14 1.75
CA GLU A 61 7.67 5.22 2.55
C GLU A 61 7.47 6.08 3.79
N THR A 62 6.78 7.22 3.68
CA THR A 62 6.44 8.03 4.86
C THR A 62 5.51 7.28 5.81
N LEU A 63 4.51 6.55 5.29
CA LEU A 63 3.66 5.68 6.12
C LEU A 63 4.49 4.63 6.89
N ARG A 64 5.44 3.97 6.21
CA ARG A 64 6.33 2.98 6.84
C ARG A 64 7.14 3.63 7.94
N GLU A 65 7.83 4.73 7.64
CA GLU A 65 8.65 5.47 8.61
C GLU A 65 7.85 5.81 9.87
N LYS A 66 6.69 6.47 9.71
CA LYS A 66 5.84 6.91 10.83
C LYS A 66 5.20 5.74 11.59
N SER A 67 5.01 4.59 10.96
CA SER A 67 4.36 3.42 11.58
C SER A 67 5.35 2.48 12.29
N ARG A 68 6.66 2.57 12.05
CA ARG A 68 7.67 1.62 12.57
C ARG A 68 7.56 1.41 14.09
N PHE A 69 7.53 2.49 14.85
CA PHE A 69 7.43 2.44 16.31
C PHE A 69 6.10 1.81 16.75
N ALA A 70 4.98 2.25 16.17
CA ALA A 70 3.65 1.76 16.50
C ALA A 70 3.46 0.26 16.15
N LEU A 71 4.17 -0.22 15.13
CA LEU A 71 4.20 -1.63 14.73
C LEU A 71 5.24 -2.46 15.47
N ARG A 72 5.94 -1.89 16.47
CA ARG A 72 7.00 -2.56 17.24
C ARG A 72 8.04 -3.20 16.32
N GLU A 73 8.44 -2.49 15.27
CA GLU A 73 9.52 -2.92 14.40
C GLU A 73 10.87 -2.52 15.01
N THR A 74 11.70 -3.52 15.32
CA THR A 74 13.00 -3.32 15.97
C THR A 74 14.13 -3.14 14.95
N LEU A 75 13.94 -3.60 13.72
CA LEU A 75 14.87 -3.39 12.62
C LEU A 75 14.62 -2.02 12.01
N ILE A 76 15.59 -1.12 12.18
CA ILE A 76 15.54 0.22 11.57
C ILE A 76 15.71 0.08 10.05
N ASP A 77 16.59 -0.82 9.62
CA ASP A 77 16.91 -1.07 8.22
C ASP A 77 16.42 -2.46 7.79
N GLY A 78 15.56 -2.48 6.78
CA GLY A 78 15.01 -3.71 6.21
C GLY A 78 13.53 -3.62 5.84
N PRO A 79 13.06 -4.52 4.96
CA PRO A 79 11.66 -4.59 4.59
C PRO A 79 10.81 -5.06 5.77
N LEU A 80 9.63 -4.48 5.94
CA LEU A 80 8.68 -4.94 6.94
C LEU A 80 8.25 -6.40 6.66
N PRO A 81 8.05 -7.22 7.70
CA PRO A 81 7.38 -8.51 7.57
C PRO A 81 6.04 -8.37 6.84
N HIS A 82 5.67 -9.40 6.05
CA HIS A 82 4.50 -9.36 5.16
C HIS A 82 3.22 -8.80 5.82
N ASN A 83 2.88 -9.28 7.02
CA ASN A 83 1.67 -8.86 7.72
C ASN A 83 1.72 -7.39 8.16
N LYS A 84 2.89 -6.90 8.59
CA LYS A 84 3.08 -5.49 8.96
C LYS A 84 3.03 -4.61 7.72
N GLU A 85 3.63 -5.04 6.62
CA GLU A 85 3.55 -4.33 5.35
C GLU A 85 2.11 -4.24 4.84
N LEU A 86 1.32 -5.31 4.98
CA LEU A 86 -0.11 -5.28 4.64
C LEU A 86 -0.90 -4.32 5.53
N LYS A 87 -0.58 -4.25 6.83
CA LYS A 87 -1.15 -3.23 7.74
C LYS A 87 -0.83 -1.81 7.28
N VAL A 88 0.42 -1.55 6.89
CA VAL A 88 0.83 -0.22 6.39
C VAL A 88 0.08 0.11 5.10
N GLN A 89 0.11 -0.79 4.11
CA GLN A 89 -0.50 -0.54 2.81
C GLN A 89 -2.03 -0.41 2.88
N ALA A 90 -2.72 -1.41 3.42
CA ALA A 90 -4.17 -1.44 3.45
C ALA A 90 -4.74 -0.58 4.59
N GLY A 91 -4.15 -0.63 5.77
CA GLY A 91 -4.60 0.17 6.92
C GLY A 91 -4.35 1.66 6.72
N GLY A 92 -3.20 2.04 6.15
CA GLY A 92 -2.88 3.45 5.90
C GLY A 92 -3.75 4.08 4.82
N THR A 93 -4.00 3.36 3.72
CA THR A 93 -4.92 3.85 2.67
C THR A 93 -6.36 3.86 3.14
N LEU A 94 -6.82 2.85 3.89
CA LEU A 94 -8.17 2.83 4.45
C LEU A 94 -8.38 3.98 5.44
N ALA A 95 -7.41 4.25 6.31
CA ALA A 95 -7.48 5.38 7.24
C ALA A 95 -7.54 6.72 6.52
N LEU A 96 -6.81 6.87 5.41
CA LEU A 96 -6.86 8.08 4.60
C LEU A 96 -8.23 8.25 3.95
N GLN A 97 -8.82 7.17 3.43
CA GLN A 97 -10.18 7.19 2.90
C GLN A 97 -11.17 7.60 3.98
N GLN A 98 -11.13 6.98 5.16
CA GLN A 98 -12.05 7.30 6.25
C GLN A 98 -11.89 8.74 6.77
N HIS A 99 -10.67 9.29 6.72
CA HIS A 99 -10.41 10.67 7.11
C HIS A 99 -10.92 11.69 6.09
N LEU A 100 -10.78 11.39 4.79
CA LEU A 100 -11.25 12.25 3.71
C LEU A 100 -12.77 12.15 3.50
N PHE A 101 -13.33 10.97 3.76
CA PHE A 101 -14.71 10.59 3.51
C PHE A 101 -15.31 9.94 4.76
N PRO A 102 -15.71 10.72 5.77
CA PRO A 102 -16.28 10.19 7.01
C PRO A 102 -17.53 9.32 6.82
N GLU A 103 -18.27 9.53 5.72
CA GLU A 103 -19.42 8.72 5.32
C GLU A 103 -19.03 7.29 4.89
N GLN A 104 -17.74 7.05 4.57
CA GLN A 104 -17.20 5.75 4.15
C GLN A 104 -16.51 5.00 5.30
N THR A 105 -16.75 5.38 6.55
CA THR A 105 -16.14 4.75 7.74
C THR A 105 -16.46 3.26 7.90
N VAL A 106 -17.59 2.80 7.35
CA VAL A 106 -17.99 1.38 7.36
C VAL A 106 -17.26 0.53 6.32
N GLU A 107 -16.64 1.16 5.32
CA GLU A 107 -15.91 0.45 4.27
C GLU A 107 -14.66 -0.23 4.82
N LYS A 108 -14.34 -1.40 4.27
CA LYS A 108 -13.17 -2.20 4.66
C LYS A 108 -12.14 -2.33 3.54
N THR A 109 -12.38 -1.62 2.44
CA THR A 109 -11.55 -1.64 1.24
C THR A 109 -11.47 -0.26 0.62
N VAL A 110 -10.37 0.01 -0.07
CA VAL A 110 -10.15 1.24 -0.85
C VAL A 110 -10.39 0.94 -2.32
N ARG A 111 -11.24 1.73 -2.99
CA ARG A 111 -11.60 1.48 -4.41
C ARG A 111 -10.57 2.00 -5.41
N ASP A 112 -9.91 3.12 -5.11
CA ASP A 112 -8.87 3.64 -5.99
C ASP A 112 -7.80 4.39 -5.19
N ILE A 113 -6.62 3.78 -5.09
CA ILE A 113 -5.46 4.40 -4.40
C ILE A 113 -4.99 5.67 -5.14
N TYR A 114 -4.98 5.67 -6.48
CA TYR A 114 -4.52 6.81 -7.26
C TYR A 114 -5.44 8.01 -7.03
N GLU A 115 -6.76 7.79 -7.13
CA GLU A 115 -7.73 8.86 -6.88
C GLU A 115 -7.61 9.37 -5.45
N LEU A 116 -7.56 8.46 -4.46
CA LEU A 116 -7.45 8.81 -3.04
C LEU A 116 -6.22 9.68 -2.74
N VAL A 117 -5.06 9.31 -3.27
CA VAL A 117 -3.81 10.06 -3.08
C VAL A 117 -3.89 11.44 -3.74
N ASN A 118 -4.51 11.56 -4.92
CA ASN A 118 -4.67 12.86 -5.58
C ASN A 118 -5.67 13.78 -4.87
N ILE A 119 -6.74 13.23 -4.31
CA ILE A 119 -7.69 13.99 -3.50
C ILE A 119 -6.99 14.51 -2.24
N ALA A 120 -6.21 13.65 -1.57
CA ALA A 120 -5.40 14.06 -0.42
C ALA A 120 -4.37 15.15 -0.81
N LEU A 121 -3.63 14.96 -1.90
CA LEU A 121 -2.68 15.95 -2.42
C LEU A 121 -3.35 17.29 -2.72
N SER A 122 -4.53 17.28 -3.32
CA SER A 122 -5.29 18.49 -3.61
C SER A 122 -5.72 19.22 -2.33
N LYS A 123 -5.96 18.49 -1.24
CA LYS A 123 -6.37 19.03 0.07
C LYS A 123 -5.19 19.56 0.89
N TYR A 124 -4.07 18.84 0.93
CA TYR A 124 -2.93 19.14 1.81
C TYR A 124 -1.75 19.83 1.10
N GLY A 125 -1.72 19.82 -0.23
CA GLY A 125 -0.65 20.40 -1.05
C GLY A 125 0.61 19.53 -1.14
N ASN A 126 1.00 18.84 -0.07
CA ASN A 126 2.14 17.93 -0.04
C ASN A 126 1.77 16.61 0.64
N ILE A 127 2.38 15.50 0.18
CA ILE A 127 2.24 14.18 0.82
C ILE A 127 2.74 14.22 2.26
N ALA A 128 3.82 14.96 2.54
CA ALA A 128 4.38 15.10 3.89
C ALA A 128 3.38 15.70 4.90
N ASP A 129 2.39 16.45 4.42
CA ASP A 129 1.38 17.15 5.22
C ASP A 129 0.09 16.34 5.40
N PHE A 130 0.06 15.08 4.93
CA PHE A 130 -1.06 14.18 5.19
C PHE A 130 -1.24 13.94 6.70
N PRO A 131 -2.44 13.55 7.15
CA PRO A 131 -2.77 13.40 8.58
C PRO A 131 -2.17 12.12 9.18
N TYR A 132 -0.85 11.95 9.15
CA TYR A 132 -0.17 10.70 9.51
C TYR A 132 -0.47 10.21 10.93
N GLY A 133 -0.80 11.10 11.88
CA GLY A 133 -1.26 10.68 13.21
C GLY A 133 -2.57 9.89 13.20
N GLU A 134 -3.49 10.20 12.30
CA GLU A 134 -4.71 9.40 12.05
C GLU A 134 -4.38 8.14 11.25
N LEU A 135 -3.51 8.26 10.24
CA LEU A 135 -3.17 7.13 9.38
C LEU A 135 -2.46 6.01 10.15
N VAL A 136 -1.48 6.37 11.00
CA VAL A 136 -0.77 5.41 11.85
C VAL A 136 -1.73 4.70 12.81
N ARG A 137 -2.73 5.40 13.35
CA ARG A 137 -3.78 4.77 14.15
C ARG A 137 -4.52 3.71 13.33
N GLY A 138 -4.94 4.03 12.12
CA GLY A 138 -5.59 3.04 11.25
C GLY A 138 -4.68 1.87 10.88
N VAL A 139 -3.39 2.10 10.62
CA VAL A 139 -2.39 1.04 10.39
C VAL A 139 -2.33 0.05 11.56
N VAL A 140 -2.30 0.54 12.79
CA VAL A 140 -2.24 -0.31 14.00
C VAL A 140 -3.51 -1.16 14.16
N HIS A 141 -4.67 -0.51 14.03
CA HIS A 141 -5.98 -1.14 14.21
C HIS A 141 -6.43 -2.01 13.03
N TYR A 142 -5.75 -1.92 11.89
CA TYR A 142 -6.11 -2.71 10.72
C TYR A 142 -5.94 -4.21 10.97
N GLU A 143 -7.01 -4.95 10.73
CA GLU A 143 -7.04 -6.41 10.80
C GLU A 143 -7.13 -7.00 9.39
N SER A 144 -6.13 -7.83 9.04
CA SER A 144 -6.18 -8.65 7.83
C SER A 144 -7.35 -9.62 7.90
N ARG A 145 -7.77 -10.18 6.75
CA ARG A 145 -8.92 -11.09 6.71
C ARG A 145 -8.68 -12.25 7.68
N PRO A 146 -9.62 -12.59 8.57
CA PRO A 146 -9.47 -13.80 9.38
C PRO A 146 -9.28 -14.99 8.44
N LYS A 147 -8.34 -15.88 8.80
CA LYS A 147 -8.14 -17.12 8.04
C LYS A 147 -9.50 -17.82 7.95
N ARG A 148 -9.88 -18.26 6.75
CA ARG A 148 -11.03 -19.16 6.61
C ARG A 148 -10.76 -20.34 7.54
N GLY A 149 -11.64 -20.54 8.53
CA GLY A 149 -11.60 -21.72 9.38
C GLY A 149 -11.59 -22.96 8.50
N LYS A 150 -10.76 -23.94 8.87
CA LYS A 150 -10.80 -25.26 8.25
C LYS A 150 -12.15 -25.91 8.49
#